data_AF-A0A8X6MQM7-F1
#
_entry.id   AF-A0A8X6MQM7-F1
#
_cell.length_a   1.000
_cell.length_b   1.000
_cell.length_c   1.000
_cell.angle_alpha   90.00
_cell.angle_beta   90.00
_cell.angle_gamma   90.00
#
_symmetry.space_group_name_H-M   'P 1'
#
loop_
_entity.id
_entity.type
_entity.pdbx_description
1 polymer ?
#
loop_
_entity_poly.entity_id
_entity_poly.type
_entity_poly.pdbx_seq_one_letter_code
_entity_poly.pdbx_strand_id
1 'polypeptide(L)'
;MFQRSPRKSLRQASREVGISKSSVHRIMKRCQWRSYIPRLVHALNDDDPDRRVQYCECGPFFFDATVTGPVYLNLLQQSVISSTREDFEQEEIYFQQDGAPPHYHRDVRSFLDGILPNRWIGRRGFVEYPPRSPDLTPLDFFL
;
A
#
# COMPACT_ATOMS: atom_id res chain seq x y z
N MET A 1 15.86 -9.91 -26.09
CA MET A 1 17.10 -9.79 -25.28
C MET A 1 16.81 -9.28 -23.86
N PHE A 2 16.40 -8.01 -23.69
CA PHE A 2 16.12 -7.44 -22.35
C PHE A 2 14.82 -7.96 -21.71
N GLN A 3 13.84 -8.41 -22.49
CA GLN A 3 12.66 -9.12 -21.95
C GLN A 3 13.02 -10.43 -21.24
N ARG A 4 14.03 -11.16 -21.74
CA ARG A 4 14.49 -12.43 -21.15
C ARG A 4 15.51 -12.24 -20.03
N SER A 5 16.11 -11.04 -19.93
CA SER A 5 17.10 -10.71 -18.92
C SER A 5 17.02 -9.22 -18.60
N PRO A 6 16.05 -8.80 -17.76
CA PRO A 6 15.77 -7.38 -17.49
C PRO A 6 16.94 -6.67 -16.77
N ARG A 7 17.75 -7.43 -16.04
CA ARG A 7 18.93 -6.95 -15.30
C ARG A 7 20.18 -6.77 -16.19
N LYS A 8 20.11 -7.12 -17.47
CA LYS A 8 21.27 -7.11 -18.37
C LYS A 8 21.75 -5.68 -18.62
N SER A 9 23.05 -5.45 -18.46
CA SER A 9 23.64 -4.13 -18.69
C SER A 9 23.76 -3.79 -20.18
N LEU A 10 23.76 -2.49 -20.52
CA LEU A 10 24.01 -2.01 -21.89
C LEU A 10 25.36 -2.49 -22.46
N ARG A 11 26.37 -2.66 -21.60
CA ARG A 11 27.70 -3.13 -22.00
C ARG A 11 27.67 -4.60 -22.38
N GLN A 12 26.98 -5.42 -21.59
CA GLN A 12 26.80 -6.84 -21.87
C GLN A 12 25.96 -7.04 -23.14
N ALA A 13 24.91 -6.25 -23.31
CA ALA A 13 24.11 -6.28 -24.51
C ALA A 13 24.88 -5.87 -25.78
N SER A 14 25.74 -4.86 -25.67
CA SER A 14 26.64 -4.44 -26.74
C SER A 14 27.60 -5.57 -27.17
N ARG A 15 28.18 -6.31 -26.20
CA ARG A 15 29.05 -7.45 -26.48
C ARG A 15 28.33 -8.62 -27.15
N GLU A 16 27.09 -8.90 -26.73
CA GLU A 16 26.31 -10.03 -27.26
C GLU A 16 25.78 -9.79 -28.67
N VAL A 17 25.39 -8.55 -29.01
CA VAL A 17 24.84 -8.22 -30.35
C VAL A 17 25.92 -7.67 -31.30
N GLY A 18 27.12 -7.37 -30.81
CA GLY A 18 28.20 -6.79 -31.61
C GLY A 18 27.97 -5.34 -32.03
N ILE A 19 26.98 -4.66 -31.45
CA ILE A 19 26.62 -3.26 -31.73
C ILE A 19 27.23 -2.37 -30.66
N SER A 20 27.65 -1.14 -31.02
CA SER A 20 28.19 -0.19 -30.04
C SER A 20 27.19 0.12 -28.92
N LYS A 21 27.69 0.28 -27.69
CA LYS A 21 26.89 0.62 -26.49
C LYS A 21 25.97 1.83 -26.73
N SER A 22 26.44 2.84 -27.45
CA SER A 22 25.68 4.05 -27.78
C SER A 22 24.48 3.76 -28.69
N SER A 23 24.65 2.86 -29.67
CA SER A 23 23.56 2.43 -30.53
C SER A 23 22.54 1.56 -29.78
N VAL A 24 23.00 0.65 -28.90
CA VAL A 24 22.10 -0.10 -28.00
C VAL A 24 21.28 0.85 -27.12
N HIS A 25 21.91 1.88 -26.55
CA HIS A 25 21.22 2.89 -25.74
C HIS A 25 20.17 3.67 -26.55
N ARG A 26 20.51 4.08 -27.79
CA ARG A 26 19.59 4.80 -28.69
C ARG A 26 18.38 3.95 -29.07
N ILE A 27 18.59 2.67 -29.35
CA ILE A 27 17.52 1.70 -29.64
C ILE A 27 16.61 1.55 -28.43
N MET A 28 17.15 1.38 -27.22
CA MET A 28 16.34 1.30 -26.00
C MET A 28 15.49 2.55 -25.78
N LYS A 29 16.04 3.75 -26.01
CA LYS A 29 15.29 5.00 -25.92
C LYS A 29 14.16 5.08 -26.96
N ARG A 30 14.42 4.67 -28.20
CA ARG A 30 13.40 4.65 -29.28
C ARG A 30 12.29 3.64 -29.01
N CYS A 31 12.62 2.48 -28.45
CA CYS A 31 11.65 1.46 -28.05
C CYS A 31 10.98 1.73 -26.70
N GLN A 32 11.25 2.89 -26.07
CA GLN A 32 10.77 3.25 -24.72
C GLN A 32 11.10 2.22 -23.63
N TRP A 33 12.17 1.45 -23.80
CA TRP A 33 12.61 0.47 -22.82
C TRP A 33 13.36 1.16 -21.68
N ARG A 34 12.75 1.15 -20.49
CA ARG A 34 13.38 1.60 -19.25
C ARG A 34 14.11 0.41 -18.63
N SER A 35 15.33 0.64 -18.14
CA SER A 35 16.04 -0.34 -17.32
C SER A 35 15.29 -0.47 -15.99
N TYR A 36 14.45 -1.49 -15.88
CA TYR A 36 13.76 -1.80 -14.63
C TYR A 36 14.67 -2.69 -13.77
N ILE A 37 15.03 -2.21 -12.59
CA ILE A 37 15.71 -3.01 -11.57
C ILE A 37 14.59 -3.63 -10.73
N PRO A 38 14.35 -4.95 -10.80
CA PRO A 38 13.38 -5.59 -9.93
C PRO A 38 13.88 -5.46 -8.50
N ARG A 39 13.14 -4.73 -7.67
CA ARG A 39 13.32 -4.77 -6.22
C ARG A 39 12.70 -6.08 -5.76
N LEU A 40 13.52 -6.98 -5.20
CA LEU A 40 12.97 -8.17 -4.56
C LEU A 40 12.25 -7.69 -3.30
N VAL A 41 10.93 -7.66 -3.37
CA VAL A 41 10.05 -7.66 -2.20
C VAL A 41 9.64 -9.12 -1.97
N HIS A 42 9.12 -9.45 -0.79
CA HIS A 42 8.86 -10.83 -0.37
C HIS A 42 8.23 -11.69 -1.48
N ALA A 43 8.73 -12.92 -1.64
CA ALA A 43 8.21 -13.83 -2.64
C ALA A 43 6.73 -14.13 -2.33
N LEU A 44 5.87 -13.98 -3.34
CA LEU A 44 4.48 -14.39 -3.28
C LEU A 44 4.38 -15.85 -3.71
N ASN A 45 3.79 -16.69 -2.88
CA ASN A 45 3.41 -18.05 -3.24
C ASN A 45 2.04 -18.05 -3.95
N ASP A 46 1.73 -19.12 -4.67
CA ASP A 46 0.46 -19.25 -5.40
C ASP A 46 -0.77 -19.19 -4.49
N ASP A 47 -0.64 -19.61 -3.22
CA ASP A 47 -1.70 -19.55 -2.20
C ASP A 47 -1.79 -18.19 -1.48
N ASP A 48 -0.81 -17.30 -1.65
CA ASP A 48 -0.77 -16.03 -0.91
C ASP A 48 -1.95 -15.11 -1.23
N PRO A 49 -2.47 -14.99 -2.48
CA PRO A 49 -3.65 -14.20 -2.77
C PRO A 49 -4.87 -14.62 -1.95
N ASP A 50 -5.17 -15.91 -1.89
CA ASP A 50 -6.33 -16.44 -1.17
C ASP A 50 -6.16 -16.25 0.34
N ARG A 51 -4.97 -16.55 0.87
CA ARG A 51 -4.64 -16.31 2.30
C ARG A 51 -4.72 -14.83 2.67
N ARG A 52 -4.37 -13.92 1.76
CA ARG A 52 -4.47 -12.47 1.98
C ARG A 52 -5.92 -11.98 1.96
N VAL A 53 -6.74 -12.51 1.06
CA VAL A 53 -8.19 -12.23 1.06
C VAL A 53 -8.83 -12.76 2.34
N GLN A 54 -8.44 -13.96 2.77
CA GLN A 54 -8.92 -14.57 4.02
C GLN A 54 -8.44 -13.84 5.27
N TYR A 55 -7.23 -13.26 5.27
CA TYR A 55 -6.71 -12.45 6.37
C TYR A 55 -7.50 -11.16 6.60
N CYS A 56 -8.10 -10.60 5.54
CA CYS A 56 -8.98 -9.44 5.64
C CYS A 56 -10.39 -9.87 6.06
N GLU A 57 -10.59 -10.21 7.34
CA GLU A 57 -11.91 -10.61 7.86
C GLU A 57 -13.01 -9.57 7.62
N CYS A 58 -12.68 -8.27 7.75
CA CYS A 58 -13.60 -7.16 7.46
C CYS A 58 -13.73 -6.83 5.96
N GLY A 59 -12.93 -7.47 5.10
CA GLY A 59 -12.96 -7.31 3.64
C GLY A 59 -12.48 -5.95 3.10
N PRO A 60 -12.20 -5.87 1.78
CA PRO A 60 -11.95 -4.61 1.10
C PRO A 60 -13.24 -3.81 0.92
N PHE A 61 -13.18 -2.50 1.19
CA PHE A 61 -14.28 -1.57 0.92
C PHE A 61 -14.01 -0.78 -0.35
N PHE A 62 -14.92 -0.90 -1.31
CA PHE A 62 -14.82 -0.19 -2.59
C PHE A 62 -15.73 1.03 -2.60
N PHE A 63 -15.24 2.11 -3.20
CA PHE A 63 -15.96 3.36 -3.34
C PHE A 63 -16.05 3.72 -4.82
N ASP A 64 -17.26 4.02 -5.30
CA ASP A 64 -17.49 4.49 -6.67
C ASP A 64 -17.13 5.97 -6.87
N ALA A 65 -16.75 6.66 -5.80
CA ALA A 65 -16.45 8.07 -5.78
C ALA A 65 -15.27 8.41 -4.85
N THR A 66 -14.85 9.67 -4.87
CA THR A 66 -13.77 10.15 -4.00
C THR A 66 -14.16 9.99 -2.53
N VAL A 67 -13.29 9.35 -1.75
CA VAL A 67 -13.46 9.23 -0.31
C VAL A 67 -13.27 10.61 0.32
N THR A 68 -14.33 11.12 0.95
CA THR A 68 -14.30 12.36 1.75
C THR A 68 -14.30 12.02 3.23
N GLY A 69 -14.01 13.00 4.10
CA GLY A 69 -14.07 12.79 5.56
C GLY A 69 -15.39 12.20 6.04
N PRO A 70 -16.57 12.74 5.64
CA PRO A 70 -17.86 12.18 6.00
C PRO A 70 -18.11 10.76 5.47
N VAL A 71 -17.71 10.47 4.22
CA VAL A 71 -17.84 9.12 3.63
C VAL A 71 -16.97 8.12 4.40
N TYR A 72 -15.75 8.52 4.75
CA TYR A 72 -14.84 7.70 5.53
C TYR A 72 -15.35 7.46 6.96
N LEU A 73 -15.87 8.49 7.62
CA LEU A 73 -16.48 8.36 8.95
C LEU A 73 -17.65 7.36 8.93
N ASN A 74 -18.50 7.44 7.91
CA ASN A 74 -19.62 6.52 7.75
C ASN A 74 -19.16 5.07 7.59
N LEU A 75 -18.12 4.83 6.76
CA LEU A 75 -17.48 3.51 6.65
C LEU A 75 -16.98 3.01 8.02
N LEU A 76 -16.28 3.85 8.78
CA LEU A 76 -15.75 3.45 10.08
C LEU A 76 -16.87 3.05 11.04
N GLN A 77 -17.94 3.82 11.09
CA GLN A 77 -19.06 3.58 12.01
C GLN A 77 -19.87 2.33 11.65
N GLN A 78 -20.19 2.16 10.37
CA GLN A 78 -21.14 1.14 9.92
C GLN A 78 -20.49 -0.20 9.63
N SER A 79 -19.21 -0.21 9.32
CA SER A 79 -18.52 -1.42 8.89
C SER A 79 -17.32 -1.69 9.78
N VAL A 80 -16.23 -0.93 9.64
CA VAL A 80 -14.93 -1.30 10.22
C VAL A 80 -14.98 -1.43 11.74
N ILE A 81 -15.43 -0.40 12.46
CA ILE A 81 -15.45 -0.42 13.94
C ILE A 81 -16.58 -1.30 14.46
N SER A 82 -17.68 -1.44 13.71
CA SER A 82 -18.79 -2.33 14.09
C SER A 82 -18.34 -3.79 14.07
N SER A 83 -17.77 -4.24 12.94
CA SER A 83 -17.27 -5.62 12.81
C SER A 83 -16.13 -5.90 13.76
N THR A 84 -15.16 -4.97 13.88
CA THR A 84 -14.03 -5.17 14.81
C THR A 84 -14.50 -5.32 16.25
N ARG A 85 -15.59 -4.64 16.64
CA ARG A 85 -16.15 -4.82 17.99
C ARG A 85 -16.80 -6.18 18.15
N GLU A 86 -17.53 -6.67 17.16
CA GLU A 86 -18.16 -7.99 17.19
C GLU A 86 -17.13 -9.12 17.24
N ASP A 87 -16.06 -9.01 16.45
CA ASP A 87 -15.05 -10.05 16.31
C ASP A 87 -14.04 -10.07 17.47
N PHE A 88 -13.77 -8.92 18.09
CA PHE A 88 -12.69 -8.73 19.06
C PHE A 88 -13.16 -8.14 20.41
N GLU A 89 -14.40 -8.39 20.85
CA GLU A 89 -15.03 -7.79 22.05
C GLU A 89 -14.14 -7.76 23.32
N GLN A 90 -13.28 -8.75 23.50
CA GLN A 90 -12.44 -8.93 24.70
C GLN A 90 -10.98 -8.45 24.51
N GLU A 91 -10.60 -8.02 23.31
CA GLU A 91 -9.21 -7.70 22.99
C GLU A 91 -8.90 -6.20 23.02
N GLU A 92 -7.68 -5.89 23.47
CA GLU A 92 -7.14 -4.54 23.37
C GLU A 92 -6.67 -4.27 21.94
N ILE A 93 -7.58 -3.79 21.10
CA ILE A 93 -7.28 -3.44 19.71
C ILE A 93 -6.64 -2.06 19.58
N TYR A 94 -5.65 -1.94 18.69
CA TYR A 94 -5.10 -0.66 18.21
C TYR A 94 -5.47 -0.46 16.75
N PHE A 95 -6.09 0.67 16.43
CA PHE A 95 -6.46 1.02 15.05
C PHE A 95 -5.38 1.88 14.40
N GLN A 96 -4.85 1.49 13.24
CA GLN A 96 -3.86 2.27 12.51
C GLN A 96 -4.41 2.75 11.17
N GLN A 97 -4.20 4.03 10.85
CA GLN A 97 -4.49 4.63 9.55
C GLN A 97 -3.38 5.59 9.12
N ASP A 98 -3.24 5.78 7.80
CA ASP A 98 -2.24 6.68 7.24
C ASP A 98 -2.66 8.17 7.34
N GLY A 99 -1.89 9.05 6.71
CA GLY A 99 -2.09 10.50 6.75
C GLY A 99 -3.05 11.08 5.70
N ALA A 100 -3.86 10.27 5.00
CA ALA A 100 -4.73 10.75 3.92
C ALA A 100 -5.72 11.85 4.38
N PRO A 101 -6.12 12.79 3.50
CA PRO A 101 -7.00 13.89 3.88
C PRO A 101 -8.31 13.48 4.58
N PRO A 102 -9.01 12.40 4.17
CA PRO A 102 -10.23 11.93 4.85
C PRO A 102 -9.97 11.46 6.28
N HIS A 103 -8.83 10.80 6.53
CA HIS A 103 -8.45 10.24 7.84
C HIS A 103 -8.14 11.36 8.85
N TYR A 104 -7.66 12.50 8.35
CA TYR A 104 -7.35 13.69 9.15
C TYR A 104 -8.59 14.55 9.50
N HIS A 105 -9.76 14.23 8.91
CA HIS A 105 -10.99 14.99 9.12
C HIS A 105 -11.35 15.09 10.62
N ARG A 106 -11.79 16.28 11.07
CA ARG A 106 -12.05 16.53 12.50
C ARG A 106 -13.01 15.53 13.10
N ASP A 107 -14.11 15.26 12.40
CA ASP A 107 -15.17 14.41 12.93
C ASP A 107 -14.76 12.93 12.95
N VAL A 108 -13.86 12.51 12.04
CA VAL A 108 -13.22 11.18 12.07
C VAL A 108 -12.37 11.03 13.32
N ARG A 109 -11.51 12.01 13.61
CA ARG A 109 -10.64 11.99 14.80
C ARG A 109 -11.46 12.03 16.08
N SER A 110 -12.46 12.90 16.16
CA SER A 110 -13.36 12.99 17.31
C SER A 110 -14.10 11.69 17.57
N PHE A 111 -14.50 10.98 16.51
CA PHE A 111 -15.11 9.66 16.62
C PHE A 111 -14.11 8.64 17.17
N LEU A 112 -12.90 8.58 16.61
CA LEU A 112 -11.84 7.67 17.04
C LEU A 112 -11.39 7.91 18.50
N ASP A 113 -11.26 9.17 18.92
CA ASP A 113 -10.95 9.53 20.30
C ASP A 113 -12.02 9.06 21.29
N GLY A 114 -13.29 9.05 20.88
CA GLY A 114 -14.40 8.58 21.71
C GLY A 114 -14.52 7.07 21.77
N ILE A 115 -14.23 6.37 20.68
CA ILE A 115 -14.46 4.92 20.55
C ILE A 115 -13.23 4.07 20.88
N LEU A 116 -12.03 4.61 20.62
CA LEU A 116 -10.72 3.98 20.84
C LEU A 116 -9.79 4.96 21.57
N PRO A 117 -10.13 5.41 22.79
CA PRO A 117 -9.30 6.34 23.53
C PRO A 117 -7.91 5.74 23.74
N ASN A 118 -6.89 6.49 23.38
CA ASN A 118 -5.48 6.10 23.47
C ASN A 118 -5.08 4.85 22.65
N ARG A 119 -5.94 4.40 21.73
CA ARG A 119 -5.80 3.13 21.00
C ARG A 119 -5.94 3.28 19.50
N TRP A 120 -5.62 4.46 18.96
CA TRP A 120 -5.52 4.65 17.52
C TRP A 120 -4.29 5.47 17.13
N ILE A 121 -3.70 5.08 16.01
CA ILE A 121 -2.48 5.61 15.41
C ILE A 121 -2.86 6.28 14.11
N GLY A 122 -2.44 7.52 13.94
CA GLY A 122 -2.73 8.28 12.73
C GLY A 122 -2.23 9.71 12.82
N ARG A 123 -2.47 10.48 11.76
CA ARG A 123 -2.05 11.88 11.73
C ARG A 123 -2.84 12.69 12.75
N ARG A 124 -2.14 13.24 13.76
CA ARG A 124 -2.73 13.88 14.96
C ARG A 124 -3.68 12.97 15.75
N GLY A 125 -3.39 11.67 15.77
CA GLY A 125 -3.99 10.73 16.71
C GLY A 125 -3.23 10.67 18.03
N PHE A 126 -3.60 9.71 18.88
CA PHE A 126 -2.92 9.50 20.17
C PHE A 126 -1.44 9.15 19.97
N VAL A 127 -1.16 8.23 19.04
CA VAL A 127 0.20 8.00 18.53
C VAL A 127 0.30 8.66 17.16
N GLU A 128 1.21 9.63 17.04
CA GLU A 128 1.38 10.38 15.79
C GLU A 128 2.04 9.52 14.71
N TYR A 129 1.37 9.40 13.57
CA TYR A 129 1.90 8.69 12.42
C TYR A 129 2.79 9.61 11.57
N PRO A 130 4.05 9.22 11.28
CA PRO A 130 4.98 10.08 10.57
C PRO A 130 4.58 10.27 9.09
N PRO A 131 4.75 11.49 8.54
CA PRO A 131 4.41 11.76 7.14
C PRO A 131 5.32 10.98 6.19
N ARG A 132 4.76 10.48 5.08
CA ARG A 132 5.48 9.77 4.01
C ARG A 132 6.24 8.53 4.50
N SER A 133 5.63 7.77 5.41
CA SER A 133 6.18 6.51 5.91
C SER A 133 5.33 5.32 5.44
N PRO A 134 5.27 5.04 4.11
CA PRO A 134 4.58 3.87 3.59
C PRO A 134 5.22 2.57 4.10
N ASP A 135 6.48 2.64 4.52
CA ASP A 135 7.22 1.54 5.13
C ASP A 135 6.72 1.14 6.52
N LEU A 136 5.85 1.95 7.12
CA LEU A 136 5.24 1.67 8.42
C LEU A 136 3.78 1.24 8.30
N THR A 137 3.19 1.34 7.11
CA THR A 137 1.80 0.95 6.86
C THR A 137 1.83 -0.48 6.35
N PRO A 138 1.43 -1.49 7.12
CA PRO A 138 1.51 -2.88 6.66
C PRO A 138 0.81 -3.05 5.31
N LEU A 139 -0.36 -2.40 5.14
CA LEU A 139 -1.18 -2.45 3.93
C LEU A 139 -0.52 -1.81 2.68
N ASP A 140 0.42 -0.88 2.82
CA ASP A 140 1.10 -0.24 1.67
C ASP A 140 2.13 -1.17 1.01
N PHE A 141 2.55 -2.24 1.69
CA PHE A 141 3.49 -3.24 1.15
C PHE A 141 2.84 -4.33 0.29
N PHE A 142 1.50 -4.39 0.26
CA PHE A 142 0.75 -5.49 -0.33
C PHE A 142 0.17 -5.19 -1.73
N LEU A 143 0.62 -4.11 -2.39
CA LEU A 143 0.22 -3.72 -3.75
C LEU A 143 1.08 -4.35 -4.86
#